data_AF-A0A0D7ENY9-F1
#
_entry.id   AF-A0A0D7ENY9-F1
#
_cell.length_a   1.000
_cell.length_b   1.000
_cell.length_c   1.000
_cell.angle_alpha   90.00
_cell.angle_beta   90.00
_cell.angle_gamma   90.00
#
_symmetry.space_group_name_H-M   'P 1'
#
loop_
_entity.id
_entity.type
_entity.pdbx_description
1 polymer ?
#
loop_
_entity_poly.entity_id
_entity_poly.type
_entity_poly.pdbx_seq_one_letter_code
_entity_poly.pdbx_strand_id
1 'polypeptide(L)'
;MTRPQLNRSIVWAAALCVTTALAIGQSAKAQAAASAAPTLMKIGDILSGELNVMRTRAGGGRRVNTFQLVSEPRRLPPPNGLCNLETGPETFEIVTANDAESKQLKRLTGKKVSFKVKEVACAQKAGQMSEAIVTKWSVVGTP
;
A
#
# COMPACT_ATOMS: atom_id res chain seq x y z
N MET A 1 5.99 35.91 55.43
CA MET A 1 6.50 35.94 54.04
C MET A 1 7.88 36.57 54.06
N THR A 2 8.96 35.77 54.00
CA THR A 2 10.32 36.23 53.63
C THR A 2 11.25 35.01 53.53
N ARG A 3 11.89 34.84 52.37
CA ARG A 3 12.96 33.86 52.10
C ARG A 3 14.23 34.28 52.87
N PRO A 4 15.14 33.35 53.18
CA PRO A 4 16.27 33.17 52.26
C PRO A 4 16.76 31.71 52.17
N GLN A 5 17.01 31.23 50.96
CA GLN A 5 17.86 30.06 50.72
C GLN A 5 19.07 30.58 49.96
N LEU A 6 20.17 30.72 50.70
CA LEU A 6 21.48 31.16 50.26
C LEU A 6 22.36 29.92 50.06
N ASN A 7 23.23 30.01 49.06
CA ASN A 7 24.44 29.19 48.87
C ASN A 7 24.27 27.72 48.48
N ARG A 8 24.68 27.45 47.24
CA ARG A 8 25.73 26.44 47.00
C ARG A 8 26.52 26.78 45.73
N SER A 9 27.59 27.53 45.96
CA SER A 9 28.94 27.35 45.43
C SER A 9 29.12 27.08 43.93
N ILE A 10 29.57 28.13 43.25
CA ILE A 10 30.29 28.09 41.98
C ILE A 10 31.72 27.61 42.28
N VAL A 11 32.11 26.46 41.71
CA VAL A 11 33.52 26.06 41.59
C VAL A 11 33.78 25.67 40.15
N TRP A 12 34.82 26.29 39.62
CA TRP A 12 35.33 26.25 38.27
C TRP A 12 36.08 24.94 38.01
N ALA A 13 36.02 24.40 36.80
CA ALA A 13 37.13 23.62 36.24
C ALA A 13 37.04 23.56 34.72
N ALA A 14 38.12 24.02 34.09
CA ALA A 14 38.34 24.05 32.66
C ALA A 14 38.76 22.68 32.10
N ALA A 15 38.57 22.57 30.78
CA ALA A 15 39.42 21.85 29.82
C ALA A 15 39.50 20.30 29.91
N LEU A 16 39.18 19.62 28.80
CA LEU A 16 40.18 19.09 27.86
C LEU A 16 39.48 18.32 26.72
N CYS A 17 40.02 18.47 25.52
CA CYS A 17 39.67 17.74 24.30
C CYS A 17 39.81 16.22 24.47
N VAL A 18 38.81 15.46 24.05
CA VAL A 18 38.99 14.08 23.60
C VAL A 18 38.19 13.88 22.32
N THR A 19 38.91 13.83 21.21
CA THR A 19 38.45 13.33 19.92
C THR A 19 38.24 11.82 20.00
N THR A 20 37.00 11.36 19.98
CA THR A 20 36.68 9.95 19.69
C THR A 20 36.12 9.85 18.27
N ALA A 21 36.98 9.47 17.33
CA ALA A 21 36.56 8.97 16.02
C ALA A 21 35.92 7.60 16.20
N LEU A 22 34.59 7.54 16.19
CA LEU A 22 33.84 6.29 16.07
C LEU A 22 33.61 5.99 14.59
N ALA A 23 34.47 5.15 14.03
CA ALA A 23 34.19 4.44 12.80
C ALA A 23 33.06 3.45 13.06
N ILE A 24 31.85 3.75 12.58
CA ILE A 24 30.76 2.78 12.45
C ILE A 24 30.68 2.41 10.98
N GLY A 25 31.46 1.38 10.61
CA GLY A 25 31.11 0.58 9.45
C GLY A 25 29.85 -0.21 9.79
N GLN A 26 28.86 -0.14 8.90
CA GLN A 26 28.09 -1.27 8.34
C GLN A 26 26.71 -0.82 7.87
N SER A 27 26.49 -1.01 6.56
CA SER A 27 25.25 -1.53 6.01
C SER A 27 23.98 -0.70 6.19
N ALA A 28 24.01 0.57 5.78
CA ALA A 28 22.82 1.13 5.14
C ALA A 28 22.83 0.69 3.67
N LYS A 29 22.46 -0.57 3.44
CA LYS A 29 21.80 -0.96 2.19
C LYS A 29 20.44 -0.25 2.24
N ALA A 30 20.46 1.07 2.09
CA ALA A 30 19.35 1.82 1.58
C ALA A 30 19.16 1.29 0.15
N GLN A 31 18.54 0.12 0.08
CA GLN A 31 17.73 -0.27 -1.04
C GLN A 31 16.67 0.83 -1.09
N ALA A 32 17.02 1.99 -1.66
CA ALA A 32 16.09 2.68 -2.51
C ALA A 32 15.58 1.55 -3.41
N ALA A 33 14.35 1.11 -3.17
CA ALA A 33 13.64 0.33 -4.13
C ALA A 33 13.65 1.21 -5.37
N ALA A 34 14.64 1.00 -6.24
CA ALA A 34 14.67 1.60 -7.54
C ALA A 34 13.30 1.25 -8.11
N SER A 35 12.46 2.26 -8.30
CA SER A 35 11.07 2.10 -8.72
C SER A 35 11.11 1.27 -9.99
N ALA A 36 10.93 -0.04 -9.85
CA ALA A 36 11.04 -0.95 -10.95
C ALA A 36 9.95 -0.52 -11.92
N ALA A 37 10.32 -0.38 -13.20
CA ALA A 37 9.35 0.04 -14.20
C ALA A 37 8.11 -0.88 -14.10
N PRO A 38 6.89 -0.31 -14.07
CA PRO A 38 5.68 -1.10 -13.87
C PRO A 38 5.60 -2.26 -14.83
N THR A 39 5.30 -3.45 -14.31
CA THR A 39 5.20 -4.65 -15.13
C THR A 39 3.98 -4.54 -16.02
N LEU A 40 4.16 -4.64 -17.34
CA LEU A 40 3.06 -4.63 -18.29
C LEU A 40 2.15 -5.84 -18.03
N MET A 41 0.87 -5.58 -17.82
CA MET A 41 -0.17 -6.59 -17.67
C MET A 41 -1.00 -6.68 -18.95
N LYS A 42 -1.26 -7.90 -19.40
CA LYS A 42 -2.16 -8.23 -20.51
C LYS A 42 -3.48 -8.78 -19.98
N ILE A 43 -4.51 -8.71 -20.81
CA ILE A 43 -5.75 -9.42 -20.52
C ILE A 43 -5.47 -10.93 -20.56
N GLY A 44 -5.92 -11.64 -19.53
CA GLY A 44 -5.65 -13.05 -19.30
C GLY A 44 -4.47 -13.32 -18.36
N ASP A 45 -3.71 -12.29 -17.97
CA ASP A 45 -2.60 -12.45 -17.03
C ASP A 45 -3.08 -12.68 -15.59
N ILE A 46 -2.16 -13.20 -14.79
CA ILE A 46 -2.36 -13.40 -13.36
C ILE A 46 -1.93 -12.15 -12.61
N LEU A 47 -2.87 -11.57 -11.87
CA LEU A 47 -2.65 -10.51 -10.90
C LEU A 47 -2.63 -11.13 -9.50
N SER A 48 -1.49 -11.02 -8.81
CA SER A 48 -1.30 -11.61 -7.48
C SER A 48 -0.99 -10.54 -6.46
N GLY A 49 -1.54 -10.68 -5.27
CA GLY A 49 -1.43 -9.67 -4.23
C GLY A 49 -2.15 -10.06 -2.96
N GLU A 50 -2.10 -9.20 -1.96
CA GLU A 50 -2.87 -9.37 -0.73
C GLU A 50 -4.29 -8.82 -0.89
N LEU A 51 -5.29 -9.65 -0.59
CA LEU A 51 -6.70 -9.26 -0.69
C LEU A 51 -7.18 -8.65 0.63
N ASN A 52 -7.59 -7.39 0.56
CA ASN A 52 -8.17 -6.63 1.65
C ASN A 52 -9.67 -6.42 1.44
N VAL A 53 -10.38 -6.15 2.54
CA VAL A 53 -11.80 -5.79 2.51
C VAL A 53 -12.01 -4.52 3.31
N MET A 54 -12.73 -3.57 2.72
CA MET A 54 -13.14 -2.33 3.35
C MET A 54 -14.66 -2.25 3.40
N ARG A 55 -15.20 -1.67 4.48
CA ARG A 55 -16.63 -1.37 4.58
C ARG A 55 -16.88 0.09 4.23
N THR A 56 -17.25 0.35 2.98
CA THR A 56 -17.60 1.67 2.49
C THR A 56 -19.11 1.91 2.64
N ARG A 57 -19.53 3.18 2.68
CA ARG A 57 -20.95 3.54 2.65
C ARG A 57 -21.35 3.78 1.21
N ALA A 58 -22.29 3.00 0.71
CA ALA A 58 -22.97 3.30 -0.54
C ALA A 58 -24.05 4.37 -0.31
N GLY A 59 -24.58 4.93 -1.40
CA GLY A 59 -25.71 5.86 -1.35
C GLY A 59 -26.85 5.30 -0.50
N GLY A 60 -27.45 6.15 0.36
CA GLY A 60 -28.48 5.73 1.31
C GLY A 60 -27.96 5.12 2.62
N GLY A 61 -26.66 5.25 2.94
CA GLY A 61 -26.10 4.88 4.25
C GLY A 61 -25.82 3.39 4.44
N ARG A 62 -26.15 2.54 3.45
CA ARG A 62 -25.89 1.10 3.47
C ARG A 62 -24.39 0.82 3.40
N ARG A 63 -23.88 0.02 4.35
CA ARG A 63 -22.49 -0.47 4.32
C ARG A 63 -22.35 -1.56 3.26
N VAL A 64 -21.42 -1.40 2.32
CA VAL A 64 -21.07 -2.41 1.32
C VAL A 64 -19.62 -2.84 1.51
N ASN A 65 -19.28 -4.06 1.09
CA ASN A 65 -17.90 -4.53 1.14
C ASN A 65 -17.24 -4.19 -0.20
N THR A 66 -16.16 -3.44 -0.13
CA THR A 66 -15.26 -3.16 -1.25
C THR A 66 -14.03 -4.04 -1.07
N PHE A 67 -13.69 -4.84 -2.08
CA PHE A 67 -12.51 -5.71 -2.05
C PHE A 67 -11.38 -5.04 -2.80
N GLN A 68 -10.20 -5.03 -2.21
CA GLN A 68 -9.01 -4.43 -2.79
C GLN A 68 -7.88 -5.44 -2.82
N LEU A 69 -7.21 -5.55 -3.94
CA LEU A 69 -5.99 -6.32 -4.07
C LEU A 69 -4.81 -5.35 -4.11
N VAL A 70 -3.86 -5.56 -3.20
CA VAL A 70 -2.58 -4.82 -3.19
C VAL A 70 -1.54 -5.69 -3.87
N SER A 71 -1.06 -5.26 -5.02
CA SER A 71 -0.05 -5.97 -5.82
C SER A 71 1.15 -5.10 -6.11
N GLU A 72 2.15 -5.67 -6.79
CA GLU A 72 3.21 -4.88 -7.41
C GLU A 72 2.63 -3.92 -8.48
N PRO A 73 3.27 -2.76 -8.71
CA PRO A 73 2.82 -1.79 -9.70
C PRO A 73 2.71 -2.39 -11.10
N ARG A 74 1.54 -2.22 -11.74
CA ARG A 74 1.26 -2.75 -13.09
C ARG A 74 0.99 -1.63 -14.07
N ARG A 75 1.46 -1.83 -15.30
CA ARG A 75 1.00 -1.05 -16.45
C ARG A 75 -0.16 -1.79 -17.10
N LEU A 76 -1.34 -1.18 -17.12
CA LEU A 76 -2.52 -1.72 -17.77
C LEU A 76 -2.37 -1.75 -19.31
N PRO A 77 -3.13 -2.62 -19.99
CA PRO A 77 -3.24 -2.59 -21.44
C PRO A 77 -3.67 -1.21 -21.95
N PRO A 78 -3.23 -0.78 -23.15
CA PRO A 78 -3.80 0.38 -23.83
C PRO A 78 -5.34 0.29 -23.92
N PRO A 79 -6.08 1.40 -23.77
CA PRO A 79 -5.62 2.79 -23.65
C PRO A 79 -5.27 3.22 -22.21
N ASN A 80 -5.42 2.34 -21.23
CA ASN A 80 -5.41 2.71 -19.81
C ASN A 80 -4.00 2.99 -19.25
N GLY A 81 -2.96 2.35 -19.79
CA GLY A 81 -1.56 2.65 -19.46
C GLY A 81 -1.26 2.59 -17.97
N LEU A 82 -0.86 3.71 -17.36
CA LEU A 82 -0.54 3.80 -15.93
C LEU A 82 -1.68 4.41 -15.10
N CYS A 83 -2.88 4.61 -15.65
CA CYS A 83 -3.97 5.31 -14.97
C CYS A 83 -3.63 6.72 -14.49
N ASN A 84 -2.80 7.44 -15.28
CA ASN A 84 -2.27 8.76 -14.92
C ASN A 84 -1.42 8.78 -13.64
N LEU A 85 -0.86 7.63 -13.25
CA LEU A 85 0.09 7.50 -12.14
C LEU A 85 1.52 7.43 -12.69
N GLU A 86 2.50 7.81 -11.87
CA GLU A 86 3.93 7.74 -12.24
C GLU A 86 4.42 6.29 -12.34
N THR A 87 4.00 5.44 -11.42
CA THR A 87 4.43 4.03 -11.30
C THR A 87 3.34 3.03 -11.69
N GLY A 88 2.13 3.48 -12.06
CA GLY A 88 0.99 2.61 -12.35
C GLY A 88 0.26 2.10 -11.09
N PRO A 89 -0.94 1.53 -11.24
CA PRO A 89 -1.74 1.04 -10.12
C PRO A 89 -1.06 -0.08 -9.34
N GLU A 90 -1.04 0.06 -8.02
CA GLU A 90 -0.67 -0.94 -7.02
C GLU A 90 -1.91 -1.47 -6.28
N THR A 91 -3.00 -0.70 -6.30
CA THR A 91 -4.27 -1.04 -5.67
C THR A 91 -5.38 -1.26 -6.69
N PHE A 92 -5.95 -2.45 -6.66
CA PHE A 92 -6.99 -2.89 -7.60
C PHE A 92 -8.29 -3.20 -6.86
N GLU A 93 -9.38 -2.52 -7.18
CA GLU A 93 -10.70 -2.90 -6.70
C GLU A 93 -11.19 -4.15 -7.45
N ILE A 94 -11.61 -5.17 -6.71
CA ILE A 94 -12.16 -6.40 -7.28
C ILE A 94 -13.68 -6.32 -7.20
N VAL A 95 -14.33 -6.09 -8.35
CA VAL A 95 -15.79 -5.96 -8.41
C VAL A 95 -16.43 -7.34 -8.40
N THR A 96 -17.33 -7.57 -7.46
CA THR A 96 -18.12 -8.81 -7.39
C THR A 96 -19.44 -8.64 -8.12
N ALA A 97 -19.76 -9.56 -9.03
CA ALA A 97 -21.01 -9.57 -9.80
C ALA A 97 -22.20 -10.11 -8.99
N ASN A 98 -21.95 -10.92 -7.95
CA ASN A 98 -22.99 -11.56 -7.15
C ASN A 98 -22.54 -11.86 -5.71
N ASP A 99 -23.49 -12.31 -4.88
CA ASP A 99 -23.24 -12.64 -3.47
C ASP A 99 -22.30 -13.84 -3.28
N ALA A 100 -22.25 -14.77 -4.24
CA ALA A 100 -21.36 -15.93 -4.15
C ALA A 100 -19.90 -15.50 -4.26
N GLU A 101 -19.57 -14.62 -5.22
CA GLU A 101 -18.25 -14.00 -5.35
C GLU A 101 -17.90 -13.17 -4.12
N SER A 102 -18.83 -12.37 -3.59
CA SER A 102 -18.60 -11.62 -2.35
C SER A 102 -18.27 -12.53 -1.16
N LYS A 103 -18.98 -13.65 -1.02
CA LYS A 103 -18.70 -14.66 0.02
C LYS A 103 -17.35 -15.34 -0.21
N GLN A 104 -16.99 -15.62 -1.46
CA GLN A 104 -15.70 -16.21 -1.80
C GLN A 104 -14.56 -15.26 -1.42
N LEU A 105 -14.61 -13.99 -1.84
CA LEU A 105 -13.56 -13.01 -1.54
C LEU A 105 -13.43 -12.71 -0.04
N LYS A 106 -14.55 -12.69 0.70
CA LYS A 106 -14.51 -12.55 2.17
C LYS A 106 -13.71 -13.65 2.85
N ARG A 107 -13.81 -14.90 2.38
CA ARG A 107 -13.03 -16.03 2.93
C ARG A 107 -11.54 -15.93 2.62
N LEU A 108 -11.19 -15.15 1.60
CA LEU A 108 -9.83 -14.94 1.13
C LEU A 108 -9.22 -13.62 1.61
N THR A 109 -9.94 -12.85 2.45
CA THR A 109 -9.44 -11.59 2.99
C THR A 109 -8.25 -11.83 3.93
N GLY A 110 -7.24 -10.95 3.86
CA GLY A 110 -5.98 -11.05 4.61
C GLY A 110 -5.04 -12.13 4.06
N LYS A 111 -5.29 -12.62 2.84
CA LYS A 111 -4.51 -13.68 2.20
C LYS A 111 -3.92 -13.20 0.88
N LYS A 112 -2.78 -13.79 0.51
CA LYS A 112 -2.23 -13.64 -0.83
C LYS A 112 -3.04 -14.49 -1.81
N VAL A 113 -3.63 -13.86 -2.81
CA VAL A 113 -4.46 -14.52 -3.83
C VAL A 113 -3.97 -14.18 -5.22
N SER A 114 -4.34 -15.03 -6.18
CA SER A 114 -4.05 -14.84 -7.59
C SER A 114 -5.34 -14.84 -8.39
N PHE A 115 -5.57 -13.75 -9.12
CA PHE A 115 -6.70 -13.60 -10.03
C PHE A 115 -6.23 -13.64 -11.48
N LYS A 116 -6.95 -14.39 -12.32
CA LYS A 116 -6.83 -14.23 -13.77
C LYS A 116 -7.72 -13.07 -14.20
N VAL A 117 -7.11 -11.99 -14.69
CA VAL A 117 -7.80 -10.75 -15.05
C VAL A 117 -8.33 -10.85 -16.47
N LYS A 118 -9.64 -10.64 -16.66
CA LYS A 118 -10.28 -10.62 -17.98
C LYS A 118 -10.69 -9.22 -18.42
N GLU A 119 -10.92 -8.33 -17.47
CA GLU A 119 -11.29 -6.94 -17.75
C GLU A 119 -10.81 -6.05 -16.62
N VAL A 120 -10.12 -4.97 -16.98
CA VAL A 120 -9.55 -4.00 -16.06
C VAL A 120 -9.60 -2.61 -16.67
N ALA A 121 -9.89 -1.61 -15.83
CA ALA A 121 -9.94 -0.20 -16.21
C ALA A 121 -9.35 0.67 -15.10
N CYS A 122 -8.99 1.91 -15.42
CA CYS A 122 -8.62 2.88 -14.41
C CYS A 122 -9.84 3.31 -13.60
N ALA A 123 -9.65 3.59 -12.32
CA ALA A 123 -10.65 4.27 -11.52
C ALA A 123 -10.90 5.68 -12.09
N GLN A 124 -12.16 6.04 -12.31
CA GLN A 124 -12.54 7.30 -12.97
C GLN A 124 -13.21 8.30 -12.02
N LYS A 125 -13.59 7.88 -10.81
CA LYS A 125 -14.37 8.72 -9.89
C LYS A 125 -13.52 9.16 -8.71
N ALA A 126 -13.51 10.46 -8.45
CA ALA A 126 -12.98 11.00 -7.20
C ALA A 126 -13.66 10.31 -6.00
N GLY A 127 -12.85 9.79 -5.07
CA GLY A 127 -13.33 9.02 -3.92
C GLY A 127 -13.38 7.49 -4.12
N GLN A 128 -13.00 6.98 -5.29
CA GLN A 128 -12.64 5.56 -5.40
C GLN A 128 -11.35 5.29 -4.62
N MET A 129 -11.37 4.27 -3.77
CA MET A 129 -10.27 3.96 -2.85
C MET A 129 -9.14 3.17 -3.52
N SER A 130 -9.28 2.87 -4.82
CA SER A 130 -8.36 2.10 -5.63
C SER A 130 -8.04 2.85 -6.92
N GLU A 131 -6.87 2.56 -7.49
CA GLU A 131 -6.35 3.21 -8.69
C GLU A 131 -6.88 2.55 -9.98
N ALA A 132 -7.11 1.24 -9.92
CA ALA A 132 -7.68 0.46 -11.00
C ALA A 132 -8.81 -0.44 -10.51
N ILE A 133 -9.67 -0.85 -11.42
CA ILE A 133 -10.87 -1.64 -11.16
C ILE A 133 -10.84 -2.86 -12.06
N VAL A 134 -10.96 -4.04 -11.46
CA VAL A 134 -11.06 -5.33 -12.14
C VAL A 134 -12.51 -5.80 -12.10
N THR A 135 -13.18 -5.78 -13.25
CA THR A 135 -14.61 -6.09 -13.37
C THR A 135 -14.89 -7.53 -13.76
N LYS A 136 -13.96 -8.18 -14.46
CA LYS A 136 -14.05 -9.61 -14.80
C LYS A 136 -12.78 -10.32 -14.38
N TRP A 137 -12.94 -11.35 -13.55
CA TRP A 137 -11.83 -12.10 -12.98
C TRP A 137 -12.26 -13.52 -12.62
N SER A 138 -11.27 -14.35 -12.31
CA SER A 138 -11.48 -15.65 -11.67
C SER A 138 -10.32 -15.94 -10.72
N VAL A 139 -10.60 -16.51 -9.55
CA VAL A 139 -9.53 -17.00 -8.66
C VAL A 139 -8.84 -18.18 -9.33
N VAL A 140 -7.51 -18.11 -9.43
CA VAL A 140 -6.66 -19.19 -10.00
C VAL A 140 -5.62 -19.69 -9.01
N GLY A 141 -5.44 -19.00 -7.87
CA GLY A 141 -4.59 -19.43 -6.78
C GLY A 141 -5.05 -18.85 -5.45
N THR A 142 -5.01 -19.67 -4.41
CA THR A 142 -5.22 -19.32 -3.01
C THR A 142 -4.02 -19.84 -2.20
N PRO A 143 -3.75 -19.32 -0.99
CA PRO A 143 -2.69 -19.87 -0.14
C PRO A 143 -2.98 -21.30 0.28
#